data_AF-A0A9C7PJL5-F1
#
_entry.id   AF-A0A9C7PJL5-F1
#
_cell.length_a   1.000
_cell.length_b   1.000
_cell.length_c   1.000
_cell.angle_alpha   90.00
_cell.angle_beta   90.00
_cell.angle_gamma   90.00
#
_symmetry.space_group_name_H-M   'P 1'
#
loop_
_entity.id
_entity.type
_entity.pdbx_description
1 polymer ?
#
loop_
_entity_poly.entity_id
_entity_poly.type
_entity_poly.pdbx_seq_one_letter_code
_entity_poly.pdbx_strand_id
1 'polypeptide(L)'
;MTLERVDEQYRGLTYPWGRLEHPGDEPFEVAPGVWWARFAMPGPLNHINLWLLEDGDGWTIVDTCLNLDCAKERWESLFTGFMAGKPSTV
;
A
#
# COMPACT_ATOMS: atom_id res chain seq x y z
N MET A 1 -2.06 -10.20 -8.13
CA MET A 1 -1.31 -9.72 -9.30
C MET A 1 0.04 -9.27 -8.79
N THR A 2 1.14 -9.80 -9.32
CA THR A 2 2.49 -9.41 -8.90
C THR A 2 2.98 -8.33 -9.86
N LEU A 3 3.46 -7.20 -9.33
CA LEU A 3 4.03 -6.15 -10.16
C LEU A 3 5.39 -6.61 -10.70
N GLU A 4 5.58 -6.51 -12.01
CA GLU A 4 6.84 -6.83 -12.67
C GLU A 4 7.70 -5.57 -12.78
N ARG A 5 9.01 -5.73 -12.60
CA ARG A 5 9.95 -4.62 -12.80
C ARG A 5 10.15 -4.40 -14.31
N VAL A 6 9.82 -3.20 -14.78
CA VAL A 6 9.91 -2.77 -16.18
C VAL A 6 10.74 -1.50 -16.39
N ASP A 7 11.04 -0.77 -15.31
CA ASP A 7 11.84 0.47 -15.33
C ASP A 7 11.38 1.48 -16.42
N GLU A 8 10.06 1.72 -16.50
CA GLU A 8 9.45 2.63 -17.46
C GLU A 8 9.99 4.06 -17.30
N GLN A 9 10.45 4.65 -18.39
CA GLN A 9 10.92 6.04 -18.42
C GLN A 9 9.78 6.98 -18.82
N TYR A 10 9.50 7.99 -17.99
CA TYR A 10 8.52 9.02 -18.31
C TYR A 10 8.90 10.38 -17.71
N ARG A 11 8.99 11.41 -18.57
CA ARG A 11 9.32 12.80 -18.17
C ARG A 11 10.56 12.93 -17.28
N GLY A 12 11.59 12.12 -17.54
CA GLY A 12 12.84 12.15 -16.77
C GLY A 12 12.80 11.39 -15.45
N LEU A 13 11.72 10.68 -15.14
CA LEU A 13 11.59 9.78 -14.00
C LEU A 13 11.61 8.32 -14.48
N THR A 14 12.18 7.45 -13.65
CA THR A 14 12.07 6.00 -13.80
C THR A 14 11.01 5.48 -12.86
N TYR A 15 10.03 4.77 -13.40
CA TYR A 15 8.99 4.07 -12.65
C TYR A 15 9.30 2.57 -12.67
N PRO A 16 9.90 1.99 -11.61
CA PRO A 16 10.40 0.63 -11.63
C PRO A 16 9.35 -0.41 -12.00
N TRP A 17 8.10 -0.19 -11.61
CA TRP A 17 6.98 -1.10 -11.85
C TRP A 17 6.01 -0.62 -12.94
N GLY A 18 6.33 0.46 -13.65
CA GLY A 18 5.42 1.12 -14.58
C GLY A 18 4.63 2.24 -13.90
N ARG A 19 4.36 3.32 -14.63
CA ARG A 19 3.81 4.57 -14.04
C ARG A 19 2.31 4.49 -13.70
N LEU A 20 1.60 3.53 -14.26
CA LEU A 20 0.15 3.33 -14.04
C LEU A 20 -0.15 2.08 -13.21
N GLU A 21 0.84 1.22 -13.05
CA GLU A 21 0.73 -0.02 -12.29
C GLU A 21 0.70 0.25 -10.79
N HIS A 22 0.00 -0.61 -10.06
CA HIS A 22 -0.16 -0.50 -8.62
C HIS A 22 -0.61 -1.83 -8.01
N PRO A 23 -0.45 -1.99 -6.68
CA PRO A 23 -0.92 -3.17 -5.98
C PRO A 23 -2.44 -3.24 -6.10
N GLY A 24 -2.94 -4.47 -6.19
CA GLY A 24 -4.36 -4.75 -6.11
C GLY A 24 -4.81 -4.82 -4.66
N ASP A 25 -5.44 -5.94 -4.29
CA ASP A 25 -5.96 -6.10 -2.93
C ASP A 25 -4.88 -6.41 -1.88
N GLU A 26 -3.83 -7.13 -2.29
CA GLU A 26 -2.70 -7.45 -1.43
C GLU A 26 -1.62 -6.37 -1.50
N PRO A 27 -1.01 -5.98 -0.37
CA PRO A 27 0.16 -5.11 -0.35
C PRO A 27 1.33 -5.69 -1.17
N PHE A 28 2.12 -4.81 -1.77
CA PHE A 28 3.29 -5.18 -2.57
C PHE A 28 4.59 -4.73 -1.90
N GLU A 29 5.55 -5.64 -1.73
CA GLU A 29 6.85 -5.31 -1.14
C GLU A 29 7.72 -4.55 -2.15
N VAL A 30 7.89 -3.25 -1.93
CA VAL A 30 8.68 -2.37 -2.82
C VAL A 30 10.16 -2.38 -2.47
N ALA A 31 10.48 -2.70 -1.23
CA ALA A 31 11.81 -2.90 -0.67
C ALA A 31 11.69 -3.82 0.55
N PRO A 32 12.77 -4.48 1.01
CA PRO A 32 12.72 -5.39 2.14
C PRO A 32 12.02 -4.77 3.37
N GLY A 33 10.91 -5.38 3.80
CA GLY A 33 10.09 -4.94 4.93
C GLY A 33 9.28 -3.65 4.72
N VAL A 34 9.25 -3.12 3.49
CA VAL A 34 8.49 -1.91 3.12
C VAL A 34 7.41 -2.27 2.11
N TRP A 35 6.17 -2.17 2.55
CA TRP A 35 5.02 -2.63 1.79
C TRP A 35 4.13 -1.47 1.34
N TRP A 36 3.79 -1.48 0.06
CA TRP A 36 2.89 -0.54 -0.57
C TRP A 36 1.46 -1.08 -0.56
N ALA A 37 0.56 -0.36 0.10
CA ALA A 37 -0.88 -0.56 -0.03
C ALA A 37 -1.51 0.66 -0.73
N ARG A 38 -2.64 0.46 -1.42
CA ARG A 38 -3.34 1.55 -2.13
C ARG A 38 -4.82 1.51 -1.84
N PHE A 39 -5.34 2.61 -1.32
CA PHE A 39 -6.75 2.73 -0.95
C PHE A 39 -7.45 3.66 -1.92
N ALA A 40 -8.68 3.32 -2.30
CA ALA A 40 -9.51 4.17 -3.14
C ALA A 40 -10.00 5.40 -2.36
N MET A 41 -10.11 6.55 -3.04
CA MET A 41 -10.67 7.79 -2.51
C MET A 41 -11.70 8.40 -3.47
N PRO A 42 -12.69 9.15 -2.97
CA PRO A 42 -13.62 9.87 -3.81
C PRO A 42 -12.95 11.09 -4.47
N GLY A 43 -13.37 11.40 -5.70
CA GLY A 43 -12.96 12.62 -6.41
C GLY A 43 -11.82 12.42 -7.42
N PRO A 44 -11.24 13.53 -7.93
CA PRO A 44 -10.24 13.48 -8.99
C PRO A 44 -8.90 12.85 -8.54
N LEU A 45 -8.57 12.98 -7.25
CA LEU A 45 -7.52 12.18 -6.62
C LEU A 45 -8.17 10.89 -6.09
N ASN A 46 -8.30 9.91 -6.99
CA ASN A 46 -9.11 8.72 -6.76
C ASN A 46 -8.45 7.64 -5.87
N HIS A 47 -7.26 7.90 -5.32
CA HIS A 47 -6.53 6.97 -4.46
C HIS A 47 -5.46 7.66 -3.63
N ILE A 48 -5.03 6.97 -2.57
CA ILE A 48 -3.86 7.30 -1.76
C ILE A 48 -2.99 6.04 -1.57
N ASN A 49 -1.68 6.23 -1.50
CA ASN A 49 -0.73 5.18 -1.15
C ASN A 49 -0.48 5.21 0.36
N LEU A 50 -0.47 4.03 0.97
CA LEU A 50 -0.13 3.81 2.37
C LEU A 50 1.11 2.92 2.43
N TRP A 51 1.85 3.04 3.52
CA TRP A 51 3.05 2.24 3.75
C TRP A 51 2.92 1.43 5.03
N LEU A 52 3.14 0.13 4.92
CA LEU A 52 3.24 -0.79 6.05
C LEU A 52 4.71 -1.19 6.19
N LEU A 53 5.30 -0.88 7.34
CA LEU A 53 6.71 -1.14 7.61
C LEU A 53 6.81 -2.24 8.65
N GLU A 54 7.59 -3.28 8.36
CA GLU A 54 7.94 -4.29 9.36
C GLU A 54 8.82 -3.66 10.43
N ASP A 55 8.39 -3.72 11.70
CA ASP A 55 9.12 -3.17 12.84
C ASP A 55 9.08 -4.15 14.01
N GLY A 56 10.17 -4.92 14.16
CA GLY A 56 10.30 -5.97 15.17
C GLY A 56 9.18 -7.02 15.06
N ASP A 57 8.42 -7.18 16.14
CA ASP A 57 7.29 -8.11 16.20
C ASP A 57 5.96 -7.50 15.71
N GLY A 58 6.01 -6.28 15.16
CA GLY A 58 4.84 -5.49 14.79
C GLY A 58 4.99 -4.75 13.46
N TRP A 59 4.16 -3.71 13.32
CA TRP A 59 4.10 -2.87 12.14
C TRP A 59 4.11 -1.38 12.51
N THR A 60 4.74 -0.57 11.67
CA THR A 60 4.50 0.88 11.62
C THR A 60 3.69 1.21 10.37
N ILE A 61 2.62 1.97 10.54
CA ILE A 61 1.72 2.42 9.48
C ILE A 61 2.01 3.89 9.16
N VAL A 62 2.18 4.21 7.88
CA VAL A 62 2.27 5.59 7.41
C VAL A 62 1.07 5.93 6.54
N ASP A 63 0.35 6.97 6.94
CA ASP A 63 -0.97 7.40 6.43
C ASP A 63 -2.09 6.38 6.64
N THR A 64 -3.35 6.84 6.64
CA THR A 64 -4.51 6.01 7.00
C THR A 64 -5.73 6.14 6.10
N CYS A 65 -5.64 6.94 5.03
CA CYS A 65 -6.78 7.33 4.18
C CYS A 65 -7.82 8.21 4.93
N LEU A 66 -8.93 8.51 4.26
CA LEU A 66 -10.08 9.24 4.82
C LEU A 66 -10.96 8.31 5.67
N ASN A 67 -11.80 8.91 6.53
CA ASN A 67 -12.81 8.18 7.31
C ASN A 67 -13.98 7.71 6.41
N LEU A 68 -13.74 6.68 5.62
CA LEU A 68 -14.69 6.05 4.69
C LEU A 68 -14.96 4.61 5.12
N ASP A 69 -16.17 4.12 4.92
CA ASP A 69 -16.52 2.75 5.30
C ASP A 69 -15.73 1.71 4.49
N CYS A 70 -15.53 1.95 3.19
CA CYS A 70 -14.68 1.09 2.36
C CYS A 70 -13.20 1.06 2.83
N ALA A 71 -12.70 2.18 3.39
CA ALA A 71 -11.35 2.23 3.94
C ALA A 71 -11.25 1.43 5.25
N LYS A 72 -12.27 1.51 6.12
CA LYS A 72 -12.34 0.71 7.35
C LYS A 72 -12.40 -0.78 7.04
N GLU A 73 -13.27 -1.20 6.13
CA GLU A 73 -13.38 -2.60 5.68
C GLU A 73 -12.04 -3.11 5.15
N ARG A 74 -11.34 -2.28 4.36
CA ARG A 74 -10.01 -2.63 3.86
C ARG A 74 -8.97 -2.76 4.98
N TRP A 75 -8.99 -1.85 5.96
CA TRP A 75 -8.12 -1.95 7.13
C TRP A 75 -8.37 -3.21 7.95
N GLU A 76 -9.63 -3.56 8.22
CA GLU A 76 -9.99 -4.79 8.93
C GLU A 76 -9.46 -6.04 8.21
N SER A 77 -9.56 -6.08 6.87
CA SER A 77 -8.99 -7.16 6.07
C SER A 77 -7.47 -7.23 6.17
N LEU A 78 -6.77 -6.09 6.23
CA LEU A 78 -5.31 -6.06 6.41
C LEU A 78 -4.90 -6.53 7.81
N PHE A 79 -5.57 -6.05 8.86
CA PHE A 79 -5.27 -6.42 10.25
C PHE A 79 -5.46 -7.91 10.50
N THR A 80 -6.55 -8.48 10.00
CA THR A 80 -6.88 -9.90 10.20
C THR A 80 -6.15 -10.83 9.23
N GLY A 81 -5.81 -10.34 8.03
CA GLY A 81 -5.11 -11.08 7.00
C GLY A 81 -3.61 -10.80 6.99
N PHE A 82 -3.19 -9.88 6.10
CA PHE A 82 -1.80 -9.61 5.76
C PHE A 82 -0.90 -9.32 6.98
N MET A 83 -1.38 -8.52 7.93
CA MET A 83 -0.63 -8.12 9.12
C MET A 83 -0.62 -9.20 10.22
N ALA A 84 -1.33 -10.31 10.01
CA ALA A 84 -1.40 -11.48 10.87
C ALA A 84 -1.78 -11.16 12.34
N GLY A 85 -2.56 -10.12 12.57
CA GLY A 85 -2.96 -9.68 13.91
C GLY A 85 -1.82 -9.16 14.79
N LYS A 86 -0.63 -8.89 14.22
CA LYS A 86 0.50 -8.29 14.95
C LYS A 86 0.17 -6.87 15.41
N PRO A 87 0.75 -6.39 16.52
CA PRO A 87 0.55 -5.03 16.98
C PRO A 87 1.01 -4.02 15.91
N SER A 88 0.30 -2.90 15.80
CA SER A 88 0.66 -1.81 14.90
C SER A 88 0.71 -0.48 15.63
N THR A 89 1.60 0.39 15.15
CA THR A 89 1.76 1.78 15.56
C THR A 89 1.60 2.68 14.34
N VAL A 90 1.29 3.97 14.58
CA VAL A 90 1.07 5.00 13.56
C VAL A 90 2.01 6.16 13.82
#